data_AF-A0A560B3M0-F1
#
_entry.id   AF-A0A560B3M0-F1
#
_cell.length_a   1.000
_cell.length_b   1.000
_cell.length_c   1.000
_cell.angle_alpha   90.00
_cell.angle_beta   90.00
_cell.angle_gamma   90.00
#
_symmetry.space_group_name_H-M   'P 1'
#
loop_
_entity.id
_entity.type
_entity.pdbx_description
1 polymer ?
#
loop_
_entity_poly.entity_id
_entity_poly.type
_entity_poly.pdbx_seq_one_letter_code
_entity_poly.pdbx_strand_id
1 'polypeptide(L)'
;MTGAMGAWARKITELFDAHRLRVERAIARRTGDPQTAGDLAQDAFLRLARLPDGEAIQNPAGLLYVVADRVALDHCRAARRQRQREAGPPDEDLPSSGPAADAVVERNQTMARLRGAIDSLPPKTRDVFLLYHVEGLSYRAIGERLGISPRTVEYHLRTALEQCRARMKRRPPR
;
A
#
# COMPACT_ATOMS: atom_id res chain seq x y z
N MET A 1 26.76 24.30 -15.97
CA MET A 1 25.81 24.96 -15.05
C MET A 1 24.94 23.90 -14.41
N THR A 2 25.36 23.41 -13.24
CA THR A 2 24.68 22.37 -12.47
C THR A 2 23.42 22.99 -11.86
N GLY A 3 22.28 22.83 -12.55
CA GLY A 3 21.01 23.33 -12.07
C GLY A 3 20.72 22.72 -10.70
N ALA A 4 20.53 23.57 -9.70
CA ALA A 4 20.17 23.15 -8.35
C ALA A 4 19.03 22.13 -8.43
N MET A 5 19.22 20.93 -7.88
CA MET A 5 18.13 19.96 -7.69
C MET A 5 16.97 20.69 -7.02
N GLY A 6 15.83 20.78 -7.72
CA GLY A 6 14.61 21.40 -7.20
C GLY A 6 14.24 20.85 -5.82
N ALA A 7 13.51 21.62 -5.02
CA ALA A 7 13.18 21.22 -3.64
C ALA A 7 12.50 19.84 -3.60
N TRP A 8 11.68 19.54 -4.61
CA TRP A 8 11.10 18.21 -4.80
C TRP A 8 12.13 17.08 -5.01
N ALA A 9 13.14 17.28 -5.85
CA ALA A 9 14.15 16.26 -6.13
C ALA A 9 14.94 15.89 -4.85
N ARG A 10 15.31 16.89 -4.05
CA ARG A 10 15.91 16.64 -2.72
C ARG A 10 14.96 15.89 -1.80
N LYS A 11 13.67 16.23 -1.81
CA LYS A 11 12.68 15.55 -0.98
C LYS A 11 12.51 14.08 -1.35
N ILE A 12 12.57 13.75 -2.63
CA ILE A 12 12.56 12.36 -3.12
C ILE A 12 13.79 11.60 -2.64
N THR A 13 14.99 12.19 -2.70
CA THR A 13 16.22 11.57 -2.19
C THR A 13 16.10 11.24 -0.70
N GLU A 14 15.62 12.19 0.13
CA GLU A 14 15.37 11.95 1.56
C GLU A 14 14.38 10.80 1.79
N LEU A 15 13.30 10.75 1.01
CA LEU A 15 12.31 9.67 1.10
C LEU A 15 12.92 8.33 0.72
N PHE A 16 13.76 8.30 -0.32
CA PHE A 16 14.43 7.09 -0.76
C PHE A 16 15.30 6.52 0.35
N ASP A 17 16.19 7.34 0.91
CA ASP A 17 17.10 6.91 1.97
C ASP A 17 16.34 6.43 3.22
N ALA A 18 15.25 7.11 3.58
CA ALA A 18 14.47 6.78 4.77
C ALA A 18 13.51 5.59 4.59
N HIS A 19 12.98 5.34 3.38
CA HIS A 19 11.87 4.40 3.18
C HIS A 19 12.17 3.22 2.26
N ARG A 20 13.26 3.22 1.48
CA ARG A 20 13.54 2.18 0.48
C ARG A 20 13.37 0.76 1.02
N LEU A 21 14.11 0.39 2.07
CA LEU A 21 14.05 -0.96 2.65
C LEU A 21 12.66 -1.32 3.19
N ARG A 22 11.91 -0.35 3.69
CA ARG A 22 10.55 -0.58 4.21
C ARG A 22 9.55 -0.78 3.08
N VAL A 23 9.71 -0.06 1.98
CA VAL A 23 8.90 -0.19 0.76
C VAL A 23 9.19 -1.52 0.07
N GLU A 24 10.46 -1.87 -0.13
CA GLU A 24 10.88 -3.17 -0.67
C GLU A 24 10.28 -4.33 0.16
N ARG A 25 10.40 -4.29 1.49
CA ARG A 25 9.79 -5.31 2.37
C ARG A 25 8.25 -5.34 2.27
N ALA A 26 7.60 -4.19 2.08
CA ALA A 26 6.16 -4.15 1.92
C ALA A 26 5.71 -4.77 0.59
N ILE A 27 6.44 -4.46 -0.49
CA ILE A 27 6.20 -5.02 -1.82
C ILE A 27 6.48 -6.54 -1.80
N ALA A 28 7.62 -6.98 -1.27
CA ALA A 28 7.97 -8.40 -1.18
C ALA A 28 6.90 -9.22 -0.43
N ARG A 29 6.34 -8.69 0.66
CA ARG A 29 5.22 -9.33 1.37
C ARG A 29 3.94 -9.41 0.54
N ARG A 30 3.73 -8.46 -0.36
CA ARG A 30 2.53 -8.37 -1.21
C ARG A 30 2.64 -9.26 -2.45
N THR A 31 3.80 -9.28 -3.08
CA THR A 31 4.08 -10.07 -4.30
C THR A 31 4.43 -11.51 -3.99
N GLY A 32 4.96 -11.79 -2.79
CA GLY A 32 5.55 -13.09 -2.46
C GLY A 32 6.93 -13.30 -3.11
N ASP A 33 7.47 -12.28 -3.76
CA ASP A 33 8.70 -12.33 -4.53
C ASP A 33 9.67 -11.23 -4.06
N PRO A 34 10.68 -11.58 -3.24
CA PRO A 34 11.70 -10.64 -2.80
C PRO A 34 12.63 -10.15 -3.91
N GLN A 35 12.80 -10.91 -4.99
CA GLN A 35 13.76 -10.59 -6.05
C GLN A 35 13.25 -9.42 -6.90
N THR A 36 11.96 -9.40 -7.22
CA THR A 36 11.33 -8.29 -7.98
C THR A 36 10.97 -7.09 -7.11
N ALA A 37 11.00 -7.22 -5.78
CA ALA A 37 10.60 -6.16 -4.86
C ALA A 37 11.47 -4.89 -4.94
N GLY A 38 12.76 -5.04 -5.24
CA GLY A 38 13.69 -3.92 -5.45
C GLY A 38 13.29 -3.05 -6.64
N ASP A 39 13.08 -3.68 -7.79
CA ASP A 39 12.71 -2.99 -9.04
C ASP A 39 11.36 -2.30 -8.92
N LEU A 40 10.39 -2.97 -8.31
CA LEU A 40 9.06 -2.41 -8.06
C LEU A 40 9.11 -1.25 -7.06
N ALA A 41 9.98 -1.31 -6.05
CA ALA A 41 10.20 -0.18 -5.15
C ALA A 41 10.78 1.01 -5.91
N GLN A 42 11.79 0.76 -6.78
CA GLN A 42 12.39 1.79 -7.61
C GLN A 42 11.35 2.46 -8.54
N ASP A 43 10.50 1.66 -9.20
CA ASP A 43 9.40 2.18 -10.03
C ASP A 43 8.44 3.05 -9.19
N ALA A 44 8.13 2.65 -7.95
CA ALA A 44 7.29 3.46 -7.07
C ALA A 44 7.89 4.84 -6.75
N PHE A 45 9.19 4.91 -6.47
CA PHE A 45 9.90 6.18 -6.27
C PHE A 45 9.95 7.03 -7.54
N LEU A 46 10.20 6.42 -8.70
CA LEU A 46 10.22 7.12 -9.99
C LEU A 46 8.85 7.70 -10.36
N ARG A 47 7.77 6.94 -10.14
CA ARG A 47 6.40 7.42 -10.34
C ARG A 47 6.07 8.58 -9.42
N LEU A 48 6.49 8.51 -8.15
CA LEU A 48 6.33 9.62 -7.21
C LEU A 48 7.10 10.86 -7.67
N ALA A 49 8.37 10.70 -8.09
CA ALA A 49 9.22 11.80 -8.53
C ALA A 49 8.68 12.53 -9.77
N ARG A 50 7.97 11.82 -10.66
CA ARG A 50 7.39 12.36 -11.90
C ARG A 50 6.03 13.05 -11.71
N LEU A 51 5.50 13.13 -10.49
CA LEU A 51 4.23 13.81 -10.27
C LEU A 51 4.36 15.32 -10.55
N PRO A 52 3.42 15.90 -11.33
CA PRO A 52 3.33 17.35 -11.46
C PRO A 52 2.97 17.95 -10.10
N ASP A 53 3.55 19.11 -9.79
CA ASP A 53 3.36 19.83 -8.52
C ASP A 53 3.70 19.01 -7.25
N GLY A 54 4.73 18.18 -7.31
CA GLY A 54 5.18 17.35 -6.18
C GLY A 54 5.44 18.14 -4.90
N GLU A 55 5.81 19.42 -5.01
CA GLU A 55 6.05 20.32 -3.88
C GLU A 55 4.77 20.66 -3.09
N ALA A 56 3.59 20.55 -3.70
CA ALA A 56 2.31 20.77 -3.04
C ALA A 56 1.80 19.54 -2.25
N ILE A 57 2.49 18.40 -2.34
CA ILE A 57 2.09 17.16 -1.68
C ILE A 57 2.34 17.25 -0.18
N GLN A 58 1.26 17.27 0.61
CA GLN A 58 1.33 17.39 2.07
C GLN A 58 1.95 16.17 2.78
N ASN A 59 1.80 14.96 2.20
CA ASN A 59 2.35 13.72 2.76
C ASN A 59 2.99 12.81 1.70
N PRO A 60 4.22 13.13 1.24
CA PRO A 60 4.93 12.36 0.22
C PRO A 60 5.22 10.92 0.62
N ALA A 61 5.52 10.67 1.90
CA ALA A 61 5.78 9.32 2.41
C ALA A 61 4.52 8.45 2.39
N GLY A 62 3.37 9.00 2.77
CA GLY A 62 2.09 8.29 2.64
C GLY A 62 1.76 7.96 1.20
N LEU A 63 2.00 8.91 0.29
CA LEU A 63 1.77 8.72 -1.14
C LEU A 63 2.72 7.67 -1.74
N LEU A 64 3.97 7.62 -1.29
CA LEU A 64 4.93 6.57 -1.68
C LEU A 64 4.40 5.16 -1.40
N TYR A 65 3.84 4.92 -0.21
CA TYR A 65 3.26 3.61 0.12
C TYR A 65 2.02 3.29 -0.71
N VAL A 66 1.22 4.31 -1.05
CA VAL A 66 0.08 4.19 -1.98
C VAL A 66 0.56 3.76 -3.37
N VAL A 67 1.60 4.41 -3.89
CA VAL A 67 2.18 4.09 -5.20
C VAL A 67 2.80 2.70 -5.18
N ALA A 68 3.52 2.34 -4.11
CA ALA A 68 4.13 1.02 -3.94
C ALA A 68 3.09 -0.11 -3.92
N ASP A 69 1.97 0.08 -3.23
CA ASP A 69 0.88 -0.92 -3.21
C ASP A 69 0.26 -1.10 -4.60
N ARG A 70 0.05 -0.01 -5.35
CA ARG A 70 -0.42 -0.08 -6.75
C ARG A 70 0.55 -0.82 -7.66
N VAL A 71 1.84 -0.50 -7.57
CA VAL A 71 2.89 -1.17 -8.36
C VAL A 71 2.92 -2.68 -8.06
N ALA A 72 2.85 -3.05 -6.78
CA ALA A 72 2.79 -4.45 -6.38
C ALA A 72 1.52 -5.16 -6.89
N LEU A 73 0.36 -4.51 -6.78
CA LEU A 73 -0.91 -5.05 -7.28
C LEU A 73 -0.91 -5.25 -8.80
N ASP A 74 -0.39 -4.28 -9.55
CA ASP A 74 -0.27 -4.37 -11.00
C ASP A 74 0.64 -5.55 -11.40
N HIS A 75 1.76 -5.72 -10.68
CA HIS A 75 2.65 -6.87 -10.85
C HIS A 75 1.94 -8.20 -10.56
N CYS A 76 1.25 -8.33 -9.43
CA CYS A 76 0.49 -9.55 -9.10
C CYS A 76 -0.58 -9.86 -10.14
N ARG A 77 -1.30 -8.85 -10.65
CA ARG A 77 -2.31 -9.02 -11.70
C ARG A 77 -1.69 -9.47 -13.02
N ALA A 78 -0.53 -8.92 -13.39
CA ALA A 78 0.21 -9.34 -14.57
C ALA A 78 0.69 -10.80 -14.43
N ALA A 79 1.30 -11.15 -13.30
CA ALA A 79 1.74 -12.52 -13.02
C ALA A 79 0.57 -13.51 -13.01
N ARG A 80 -0.61 -13.12 -12.49
CA ARG A 80 -1.82 -13.96 -12.55
C ARG A 80 -2.31 -14.16 -13.98
N ARG A 81 -2.36 -13.10 -14.79
CA ARG A 81 -2.75 -13.22 -16.20
C ARG A 81 -1.77 -14.09 -17.00
N GLN A 82 -0.48 -13.97 -16.71
CA GLN A 82 0.54 -14.80 -17.35
C GLN A 82 0.38 -16.27 -16.97
N ARG A 83 0.24 -16.56 -15.67
CA ARG A 83 -0.09 -17.91 -15.18
C ARG A 83 -1.39 -18.47 -15.78
N GLN A 84 -2.43 -17.66 -15.94
CA GLN A 84 -3.68 -18.10 -16.57
C GLN A 84 -3.56 -18.38 -18.07
N ARG A 85 -2.57 -17.79 -18.74
CA ARG A 85 -2.25 -18.08 -20.14
C ARG A 85 -1.37 -19.32 -20.28
N GLU A 86 -0.55 -19.60 -19.27
CA GLU A 86 0.43 -20.70 -19.26
C GLU A 86 -0.10 -21.98 -18.60
N ALA A 87 -1.08 -21.88 -17.69
CA ALA A 87 -1.61 -23.00 -16.93
C ALA A 87 -2.82 -23.63 -17.63
N GLY A 88 -2.66 -24.90 -18.05
CA GLY A 88 -3.72 -25.91 -17.94
C GLY A 88 -4.08 -26.19 -16.46
N PRO A 89 -4.96 -27.17 -16.14
CA PRO A 89 -5.65 -27.26 -14.84
C PRO A 89 -4.69 -27.38 -13.63
N PRO A 90 -5.11 -26.92 -12.43
CA PRO A 90 -4.19 -26.58 -11.35
C PRO A 90 -3.86 -27.77 -10.43
N ASP A 91 -2.59 -27.85 -10.01
CA ASP A 91 -2.17 -28.60 -8.83
C ASP A 91 -1.87 -27.65 -7.66
N GLU A 92 -2.35 -28.05 -6.48
CA GLU A 92 -2.26 -27.35 -5.19
C GLU A 92 -0.95 -27.63 -4.44
N ASP A 93 -0.71 -26.77 -3.43
CA ASP A 93 0.10 -26.96 -2.22
C ASP A 93 1.60 -26.57 -2.17
N LEU A 94 1.91 -25.67 -1.21
CA LEU A 94 2.59 -26.06 0.06
C LEU A 94 2.86 -24.83 0.98
N PRO A 95 2.61 -24.92 2.31
CA PRO A 95 3.00 -23.92 3.30
C PRO A 95 4.32 -24.28 4.01
N SER A 96 5.15 -23.29 4.37
CA SER A 96 6.39 -23.49 5.15
C SER A 96 6.33 -22.82 6.53
N SER A 97 6.66 -23.60 7.57
CA SER A 97 6.64 -23.24 9.00
C SER A 97 8.05 -22.98 9.55
N GLY A 98 8.19 -21.97 10.42
CA GLY A 98 9.35 -21.70 11.30
C GLY A 98 9.45 -20.22 11.69
N PRO A 99 10.43 -19.82 12.52
CA PRO A 99 10.46 -19.78 13.99
C PRO A 99 9.51 -18.69 14.57
N ALA A 100 8.20 -18.99 14.59
CA ALA A 100 7.18 -17.95 14.48
C ALA A 100 6.37 -17.65 15.75
N ALA A 101 6.50 -18.35 16.87
CA ALA A 101 5.47 -18.34 17.93
C ALA A 101 5.21 -16.95 18.55
N ASP A 102 6.25 -16.24 19.02
CA ASP A 102 6.07 -14.94 19.69
C ASP A 102 5.76 -13.80 18.69
N ALA A 103 6.42 -13.82 17.54
CA ALA A 103 6.15 -12.90 16.44
C ALA A 103 4.74 -13.12 15.84
N VAL A 104 4.22 -14.35 15.84
CA VAL A 104 2.86 -14.69 15.40
C VAL A 104 1.84 -14.20 16.41
N VAL A 105 2.09 -14.34 17.71
CA VAL A 105 1.17 -13.83 18.75
C VAL A 105 1.07 -12.30 18.68
N GLU A 106 2.20 -11.58 18.61
CA GLU A 106 2.19 -10.12 18.48
C GLU A 106 1.57 -9.66 17.14
N ARG A 107 1.82 -10.39 16.06
CA ARG A 107 1.23 -10.16 14.74
C ARG A 107 -0.28 -10.41 14.73
N ASN A 108 -0.75 -11.47 15.38
CA ASN A 108 -2.17 -11.81 15.46
C ASN A 108 -2.93 -10.74 16.28
N GLN A 109 -2.33 -10.27 17.37
CA GLN A 109 -2.90 -9.16 18.16
C GLN A 109 -2.92 -7.85 17.36
N THR A 110 -1.86 -7.55 16.61
CA THR A 110 -1.80 -6.35 15.76
C THR A 110 -2.82 -6.42 14.63
N MET A 111 -3.00 -7.58 14.00
CA MET A 111 -4.02 -7.81 12.97
C MET A 111 -5.44 -7.73 13.53
N ALA A 112 -5.70 -8.28 14.72
CA ALA A 112 -7.00 -8.15 15.39
C ALA A 112 -7.33 -6.68 15.70
N ARG A 113 -6.35 -5.90 16.17
CA ARG A 113 -6.54 -4.45 16.43
C ARG A 113 -6.79 -3.67 15.15
N LEU A 114 -6.04 -3.96 14.09
CA LEU A 114 -6.25 -3.32 12.79
C LEU A 114 -7.64 -3.67 12.24
N ARG A 115 -8.08 -4.93 12.37
CA ARG A 115 -9.41 -5.37 11.96
C ARG A 115 -10.50 -4.62 12.72
N GLY A 116 -10.43 -4.55 14.05
CA GLY A 116 -11.37 -3.78 14.86
C GLY A 116 -11.35 -2.27 14.59
N ALA A 117 -10.22 -1.73 14.12
CA ALA A 117 -10.14 -0.36 13.66
C ALA A 117 -10.86 -0.16 12.31
N ILE A 118 -10.65 -1.05 11.35
CA ILE A 118 -11.32 -1.02 10.04
C ILE A 118 -12.84 -1.23 10.18
N ASP A 119 -13.26 -2.18 11.00
CA ASP A 119 -14.68 -2.52 11.19
C ASP A 119 -15.49 -1.36 11.77
N SER A 120 -14.82 -0.44 12.44
CA SER A 120 -15.44 0.74 13.05
C SER A 120 -15.50 1.98 12.19
N LEU A 121 -14.90 1.94 11.00
CA LEU A 121 -15.00 3.03 10.05
C LEU A 121 -16.47 3.18 9.62
N PRO A 122 -16.94 4.41 9.34
CA PRO A 122 -18.23 4.62 8.71
C PRO A 122 -18.36 3.76 7.45
N PRO A 123 -19.54 3.21 7.11
CA PRO A 123 -19.68 2.21 6.05
C PRO A 123 -19.03 2.61 4.73
N LYS A 124 -19.34 3.81 4.21
CA LYS A 124 -18.73 4.34 2.98
C LYS A 124 -17.21 4.48 3.06
N THR A 125 -16.70 4.92 4.21
CA THR A 125 -15.26 5.06 4.47
C THR A 125 -14.57 3.69 4.47
N ARG A 126 -15.22 2.69 5.07
CA ARG A 126 -14.74 1.31 5.09
C ARG A 126 -14.73 0.71 3.68
N ASP A 127 -15.80 0.88 2.93
CA ASP A 127 -15.93 0.33 1.57
C ASP A 127 -14.87 0.92 0.65
N VAL A 128 -14.69 2.25 0.68
CA VAL A 128 -13.61 2.92 -0.06
C VAL A 128 -12.24 2.39 0.36
N PHE A 129 -12.00 2.23 1.66
CA PHE A 129 -10.72 1.71 2.18
C PHE A 129 -10.44 0.27 1.72
N LEU A 130 -11.44 -0.61 1.75
CA LEU A 130 -11.32 -2.00 1.29
C LEU A 130 -11.14 -2.08 -0.22
N LEU A 131 -11.94 -1.35 -1.00
CA LEU A 131 -11.80 -1.29 -2.45
C LEU A 131 -10.40 -0.81 -2.87
N TYR A 132 -9.83 0.12 -2.11
CA TYR A 132 -8.50 0.63 -2.36
C TYR A 132 -7.39 -0.35 -1.96
N HIS A 133 -7.36 -0.80 -0.70
CA HIS A 133 -6.24 -1.58 -0.16
C HIS A 133 -6.38 -3.10 -0.30
N VAL A 134 -7.61 -3.61 -0.39
CA VAL A 134 -7.86 -5.06 -0.54
C VAL A 134 -8.05 -5.40 -2.02
N GLU A 135 -8.92 -4.68 -2.72
CA GLU A 135 -9.20 -4.96 -4.13
C GLU A 135 -8.25 -4.25 -5.10
N GLY A 136 -7.50 -3.25 -4.63
CA GLY A 136 -6.47 -2.58 -5.43
C GLY A 136 -7.02 -1.68 -6.52
N LEU A 137 -8.17 -1.05 -6.29
CA LEU A 137 -8.79 -0.15 -7.26
C LEU A 137 -8.18 1.25 -7.20
N SER A 138 -8.11 1.92 -8.35
CA SER A 138 -7.70 3.33 -8.43
C SER A 138 -8.80 4.24 -7.89
N TYR A 139 -8.47 5.49 -7.54
CA TYR A 139 -9.48 6.43 -7.04
C TYR A 139 -10.59 6.67 -8.06
N ARG A 140 -10.25 6.67 -9.34
CA ARG A 140 -11.19 6.77 -10.45
C ARG A 140 -12.12 5.56 -10.50
N ALA A 141 -11.58 4.34 -10.46
CA ALA A 141 -12.39 3.12 -10.49
C ALA A 141 -13.30 2.97 -9.26
N ILE A 142 -12.83 3.40 -8.08
CA ILE A 142 -13.65 3.46 -6.86
C ILE A 142 -14.76 4.49 -7.01
N GLY A 143 -14.44 5.67 -7.54
CA GLY A 143 -15.40 6.74 -7.77
C GLY A 143 -16.51 6.32 -8.76
N GLU A 144 -16.13 5.70 -9.88
CA GLU A 144 -17.04 5.14 -10.87
C GLU A 144 -17.94 4.06 -10.24
N ARG A 145 -17.36 3.15 -9.44
CA ARG A 145 -18.11 2.05 -8.80
C ARG A 145 -19.08 2.51 -7.72
N LEU A 146 -18.74 3.55 -6.98
CA LEU A 146 -19.54 4.05 -5.85
C LEU A 146 -20.37 5.30 -6.19
N GLY A 147 -20.28 5.81 -7.42
CA GLY A 147 -20.95 7.04 -7.83
C GLY A 147 -20.47 8.29 -7.09
N ILE A 148 -19.17 8.36 -6.75
CA ILE A 148 -18.58 9.48 -6.01
C ILE A 148 -17.35 10.04 -6.75
N SER A 149 -16.99 11.30 -6.47
CA SER A 149 -15.81 11.90 -7.11
C SER A 149 -14.50 11.27 -6.60
N PRO A 150 -13.41 11.25 -7.39
CA PRO A 150 -12.08 10.85 -6.91
C PRO A 150 -11.61 11.64 -5.69
N ARG A 151 -12.03 12.91 -5.55
CA ARG A 151 -11.77 13.74 -4.37
C ARG A 151 -12.51 13.25 -3.13
N THR A 152 -13.74 12.75 -3.30
CA THR A 152 -14.51 12.12 -2.22
C THR A 152 -13.87 10.79 -1.80
N VAL A 153 -13.34 10.02 -2.75
CA VAL A 153 -12.56 8.80 -2.46
C VAL A 153 -11.33 9.14 -1.61
N GLU A 154 -10.56 10.16 -2.00
CA GLU A 154 -9.41 10.63 -1.24
C GLU A 154 -9.78 11.06 0.19
N TYR A 155 -10.87 11.81 0.33
CA TYR A 155 -11.40 12.20 1.64
C TYR A 155 -11.67 10.97 2.52
N HIS A 156 -12.39 9.98 2.01
CA HIS A 156 -12.67 8.75 2.74
C HIS A 156 -11.38 8.00 3.11
N LEU A 157 -10.40 7.90 2.22
CA LEU A 157 -9.12 7.24 2.53
C LEU A 157 -8.33 7.96 3.63
N ARG A 158 -8.29 9.30 3.60
CA ARG A 158 -7.65 10.09 4.66
C ARG A 158 -8.35 9.87 6.00
N THR A 159 -9.68 9.97 6.02
CA THR A 159 -10.48 9.72 7.22
C THR A 159 -10.30 8.31 7.77
N ALA A 160 -10.23 7.31 6.88
CA ALA A 160 -9.97 5.92 7.27
C ALA A 160 -8.61 5.78 7.98
N LEU A 161 -7.55 6.36 7.40
CA LEU A 161 -6.21 6.31 7.97
C LEU A 161 -6.12 7.04 9.32
N GLU A 162 -6.75 8.20 9.45
CA GLU A 162 -6.80 8.96 10.71
C GLU A 162 -7.49 8.17 11.82
N GLN A 163 -8.67 7.62 11.54
CA GLN A 163 -9.45 6.85 12.52
C GLN A 163 -8.76 5.54 12.89
N CYS A 164 -8.19 4.82 11.91
CA CYS A 164 -7.42 3.62 12.18
C CYS A 164 -6.19 3.90 13.04
N ARG A 165 -5.44 4.97 12.75
CA ARG A 165 -4.28 5.38 13.57
C ARG A 165 -4.69 5.77 14.98
N ALA A 166 -5.77 6.54 15.15
CA ALA A 166 -6.26 6.93 16.46
C ALA A 166 -6.63 5.72 17.32
N ARG A 167 -7.28 4.71 16.73
CA ARG A 167 -7.61 3.46 17.42
C ARG A 167 -6.42 2.57 17.71
N MET A 168 -5.45 2.48 16.80
CA MET A 168 -4.21 1.73 17.06
C MET A 168 -3.34 2.36 18.15
N LYS A 169 -3.41 3.68 18.36
CA LYS A 169 -2.73 4.38 19.48
C LYS A 169 -3.41 4.16 20.84
N ARG A 170 -4.71 3.84 20.87
CA ARG A 170 -5.40 3.47 22.11
C ARG A 170 -4.98 2.06 22.50
N ARG A 171 -4.05 1.97 23.45
CA ARG A 171 -3.75 0.72 24.16
C ARG A 171 -5.03 0.26 24.88
N PRO A 172 -5.50 -0.99 24.71
CA PRO A 172 -6.69 -1.46 25.43
C PRO A 172 -6.41 -1.45 26.94
N PRO A 173 -7.43 -1.18 27.79
CA PRO A 173 -7.28 -1.40 29.22
C PRO A 173 -6.90 -2.87 29.45
N ARG A 174 -5.96 -3.07 30.38
CA ARG A 174 -5.49 -4.40 30.80
C ARG A 174 -6.62 -5.19 31.45
#